data_AF-A0A2N3VGW6-F1
#
_entry.id   AF-A0A2N3VGW6-F1
#
_cell.length_a   1.000
_cell.length_b   1.000
_cell.length_c   1.000
_cell.angle_alpha   90.00
_cell.angle_beta   90.00
_cell.angle_gamma   90.00
#
_symmetry.space_group_name_H-M   'P 1'
#
loop_
_entity.id
_entity.type
_entity.pdbx_description
1 polymer ?
#
loop_
_entity_poly.entity_id
_entity_poly.type
_entity_poly.pdbx_seq_one_letter_code
_entity_poly.pdbx_strand_id
1 'polypeptide(L)'
;MASDRDILATALGDAWDDGNATGLDGWTGPGRGAGDVDDEAVRARRREIDATLDGDLAGWRPPARKIADPAELDTLPGRSIVVGHRGKFGTAYQLTSYVGFAQTPMWAGPYDVEKRSTSREVIEREGGVTVLHEPTEEDGQ
;
A
#
# COMPACT_ATOMS: atom_id res chain seq x y z
N MET A 1 21.96 -12.98 5.00
CA MET A 1 20.58 -12.46 5.08
C MET A 1 20.55 -11.18 4.28
N ALA A 2 19.53 -10.98 3.44
CA ALA A 2 19.37 -9.70 2.73
C ALA A 2 19.06 -8.60 3.77
N SER A 3 19.60 -7.40 3.58
CA SER A 3 19.30 -6.28 4.47
C SER A 3 17.85 -5.82 4.29
N ASP A 4 17.27 -5.14 5.28
CA ASP A 4 15.92 -4.54 5.15
C ASP A 4 15.82 -3.63 3.92
N ARG A 5 16.92 -2.96 3.57
CA ARG A 5 17.05 -2.15 2.35
C ARG A 5 16.94 -3.01 1.08
N ASP A 6 17.61 -4.15 1.03
CA ASP A 6 17.56 -5.05 -0.14
C ASP A 6 16.15 -5.62 -0.35
N ILE A 7 15.45 -5.94 0.75
CA ILE A 7 14.06 -6.42 0.73
C ILE A 7 13.14 -5.31 0.20
N LEU A 8 13.30 -4.08 0.68
CA LEU A 8 12.49 -2.93 0.30
C LEU A 8 12.74 -2.51 -1.16
N ALA A 9 14.00 -2.51 -1.60
CA ALA A 9 14.39 -2.25 -2.98
C ALA A 9 13.77 -3.28 -3.95
N THR A 10 13.73 -4.55 -3.53
CA THR A 10 13.09 -5.62 -4.30
C THR A 10 11.59 -5.38 -4.40
N ALA A 11 10.91 -5.09 -3.29
CA ALA A 11 9.46 -4.85 -3.27
C ALA A 11 9.05 -3.60 -4.07
N LEU A 12 9.81 -2.51 -3.98
CA LEU A 12 9.61 -1.31 -4.81
C LEU A 12 9.81 -1.61 -6.29
N GLY A 13 10.81 -2.43 -6.61
CA GLY A 13 11.03 -2.90 -7.98
C GLY A 13 9.88 -3.72 -8.53
N ASP A 14 9.33 -4.64 -7.75
CA ASP A 14 8.19 -5.45 -8.16
C ASP A 14 6.94 -4.57 -8.35
N ALA A 15 6.68 -3.61 -7.45
CA ALA A 15 5.58 -2.66 -7.57
C ALA A 15 5.70 -1.74 -8.79
N TRP A 16 6.93 -1.29 -9.11
CA TRP A 16 7.24 -0.54 -10.32
C TRP A 16 6.92 -1.36 -11.58
N ASP A 17 7.34 -2.62 -11.60
CA ASP A 17 7.14 -3.50 -12.75
C ASP A 17 5.64 -3.84 -12.95
N ASP A 18 4.88 -4.01 -11.88
CA ASP A 18 3.42 -4.23 -11.89
C ASP A 18 2.66 -2.96 -12.34
N GLY A 19 3.03 -1.78 -11.83
CA GLY A 19 2.44 -0.50 -12.23
C GLY A 19 2.58 -0.25 -13.73
N ASN A 20 3.77 -0.49 -14.29
CA ASN A 20 4.00 -0.36 -15.73
C ASN A 20 3.26 -1.42 -16.56
N ALA A 21 3.07 -2.64 -16.04
CA ALA A 21 2.32 -3.70 -16.74
C ALA A 21 0.81 -3.39 -16.84
N THR A 22 0.28 -2.58 -15.93
CA THR A 22 -1.15 -2.20 -15.90
C THR A 22 -1.49 -0.97 -16.73
N GLY A 23 -0.50 -0.31 -17.36
CA GLY A 23 -0.72 0.85 -18.22
C GLY A 23 -1.33 2.05 -17.49
N LEU A 24 -1.08 2.20 -16.18
CA LEU A 24 -1.52 3.36 -15.42
C LEU A 24 -0.79 4.61 -15.95
N ASP A 25 -1.54 5.45 -16.67
CA ASP A 25 -1.11 6.58 -17.50
C ASP A 25 -0.42 7.71 -16.71
N GLY A 26 0.80 7.45 -16.24
CA GLY A 26 1.64 8.50 -15.63
C GLY A 26 3.09 8.09 -15.38
N TRP A 27 3.43 6.80 -15.40
CA TRP A 27 4.78 6.32 -15.13
C TRP A 27 5.33 5.66 -16.39
N THR A 28 6.09 6.43 -17.18
CA THR A 28 6.69 5.98 -18.43
C THR A 28 7.99 5.21 -18.16
N GLY A 29 7.88 3.90 -17.97
CA GLY A 29 9.00 2.95 -18.03
C GLY A 29 8.55 1.59 -18.58
N PRO A 30 9.43 0.82 -19.27
CA PRO A 30 9.09 -0.48 -19.83
C PRO A 30 8.78 -1.46 -18.70
N GLY A 31 7.50 -1.71 -18.48
CA GLY A 31 7.03 -2.77 -17.60
C GLY A 31 7.44 -4.14 -18.11
N ARG A 32 7.34 -5.14 -17.24
CA ARG A 32 7.47 -6.55 -17.66
C ARG A 32 6.43 -6.84 -18.75
N GLY A 33 6.90 -7.17 -19.95
CA GLY A 33 6.07 -7.51 -21.11
C GLY A 33 6.18 -6.56 -22.30
N ALA A 34 6.79 -5.38 -22.13
CA ALA A 34 7.05 -4.43 -23.21
C ALA A 34 8.36 -4.77 -23.95
N GLY A 35 8.37 -5.88 -24.72
CA GLY A 35 9.47 -6.19 -25.65
C GLY A 35 10.88 -6.06 -25.07
N ASP A 36 11.80 -5.48 -25.86
CA ASP A 36 13.17 -5.20 -25.41
C ASP A 36 13.17 -4.05 -24.39
N VAL A 37 13.53 -4.37 -23.15
CA VAL A 37 13.78 -3.40 -22.09
C VAL A 37 15.10 -2.69 -22.38
N ASP A 38 15.05 -1.38 -22.63
CA ASP A 38 16.26 -0.56 -22.85
C ASP A 38 17.06 -0.39 -21.54
N ASP A 39 18.38 -0.43 -21.63
CA ASP A 39 19.32 -0.16 -20.53
C ASP A 39 19.08 1.21 -19.87
N GLU A 40 18.60 2.21 -20.61
CA GLU A 40 18.23 3.52 -20.04
C GLU A 40 17.06 3.39 -19.06
N ALA A 41 16.08 2.56 -19.38
CA ALA A 41 14.94 2.33 -18.51
C ALA A 41 15.30 1.56 -17.24
N VAL A 42 16.20 0.57 -17.34
CA VAL A 42 16.73 -0.13 -16.15
C VAL A 42 17.47 0.86 -15.25
N ARG A 43 18.23 1.80 -15.84
CA ARG A 43 18.96 2.84 -15.10
C ARG A 43 18.00 3.85 -14.45
N ALA A 44 16.94 4.27 -15.13
CA ALA A 44 15.90 5.13 -14.57
C ALA A 44 15.20 4.47 -13.37
N ARG A 45 14.72 3.23 -13.54
CA ARG A 45 14.09 2.41 -12.48
C ARG A 45 14.97 2.31 -11.25
N ARG A 46 16.27 2.02 -11.42
CA ARG A 46 17.21 1.93 -10.30
C ARG A 46 17.38 3.28 -9.60
N ARG A 47 17.54 4.36 -10.37
CA ARG A 47 17.70 5.71 -9.82
C ARG A 47 16.49 6.14 -9.01
N GLU A 48 15.27 5.86 -9.46
CA GLU A 48 14.06 6.19 -8.69
C GLU A 48 13.92 5.35 -7.44
N ILE A 49 14.14 4.03 -7.51
CA ILE A 49 14.14 3.18 -6.32
C ILE A 49 15.16 3.68 -5.29
N ASP A 50 16.39 3.97 -5.72
CA ASP A 50 17.43 4.50 -4.84
C ASP A 50 17.04 5.88 -4.26
N ALA A 51 16.48 6.78 -5.08
CA ALA A 51 16.02 8.09 -4.63
C ALA A 51 14.86 8.01 -3.63
N THR A 52 13.91 7.10 -3.83
CA THR A 52 12.80 6.86 -2.89
C THR A 52 13.31 6.24 -1.59
N LEU A 53 14.28 5.32 -1.66
CA LEU A 53 14.91 4.72 -0.47
C LEU A 53 15.76 5.73 0.32
N ASP A 54 16.46 6.63 -0.37
CA ASP A 54 17.37 7.61 0.22
C ASP A 54 16.66 8.92 0.61
N GLY A 55 15.48 9.19 0.04
CA GLY A 55 14.63 10.35 0.33
C GLY A 55 13.43 9.97 1.19
N ASP A 56 12.31 9.66 0.53
CA ASP A 56 10.98 9.52 1.14
C ASP A 56 10.91 8.44 2.22
N LEU A 57 11.71 7.38 2.09
CA LEU A 57 11.75 6.27 3.06
C LEU A 57 12.92 6.39 4.05
N ALA A 58 13.86 7.33 3.84
CA ALA A 58 14.98 7.56 4.73
C ALA A 58 14.53 8.22 6.03
N GLY A 59 14.06 7.40 6.96
CA GLY A 59 13.47 7.84 8.22
C GLY A 59 11.96 7.62 8.32
N TRP A 60 11.31 7.14 7.25
CA TRP A 60 9.93 6.68 7.33
C TRP A 60 9.85 5.51 8.29
N ARG A 61 9.31 5.78 9.48
CA ARG A 61 8.84 4.75 10.40
C ARG A 61 7.33 4.79 10.32
N PRO A 62 6.66 3.78 9.74
CA PRO A 62 5.22 3.73 9.87
C PRO A 62 4.88 3.77 11.36
N PRO A 63 3.88 4.54 11.79
CA PRO A 63 3.40 4.48 13.17
C PRO A 63 2.87 3.07 13.37
N ALA A 64 3.69 2.16 13.89
CA ALA A 64 3.39 0.74 13.93
C ALA A 64 2.41 0.41 15.06
N ARG A 65 1.26 1.09 15.05
CA ARG A 65 0.10 0.68 15.82
C ARG A 65 -0.49 -0.53 15.11
N LYS A 66 -0.35 -1.68 15.76
CA LYS A 66 -0.98 -2.92 15.33
C LYS A 66 -2.40 -2.93 15.87
N ILE A 67 -3.36 -3.21 14.99
CA ILE A 67 -4.77 -3.36 15.36
C ILE A 67 -5.17 -4.80 15.07
N ALA A 68 -5.70 -5.47 16.10
CA ALA A 68 -6.23 -6.83 16.00
C ALA A 68 -7.72 -6.88 16.40
N ASP A 69 -8.29 -5.80 16.89
CA ASP A 69 -9.71 -5.67 17.22
C ASP A 69 -10.45 -4.93 16.09
N PRO A 70 -11.47 -5.52 15.48
CA PRO A 70 -12.31 -4.83 14.49
C PRO A 70 -12.91 -3.52 15.01
N ALA A 71 -13.30 -3.47 16.29
CA ALA A 71 -13.91 -2.27 16.86
C ALA A 71 -12.90 -1.11 16.95
N GLU A 72 -11.63 -1.41 17.21
CA GLU A 72 -10.56 -0.41 17.16
C GLU A 72 -10.30 0.04 15.72
N LEU A 73 -10.33 -0.87 14.75
CA LEU A 73 -10.18 -0.55 13.33
C LEU A 73 -11.32 0.36 12.84
N ASP A 74 -12.52 0.21 13.39
CA ASP A 74 -13.68 1.05 13.08
C ASP A 74 -13.54 2.51 13.53
N THR A 75 -12.63 2.79 14.48
CA THR A 75 -12.40 4.15 14.99
C THR A 75 -11.49 5.01 14.10
N LEU A 76 -10.89 4.40 13.07
CA LEU A 76 -9.93 5.11 12.23
C LEU A 76 -10.60 6.20 11.38
N PRO A 77 -9.93 7.35 11.20
CA PRO A 77 -10.46 8.43 10.39
C PRO A 77 -10.62 8.01 8.92
N GLY A 78 -11.60 8.59 8.23
CA GLY A 78 -11.85 8.30 6.81
C GLY A 78 -10.59 8.48 5.96
N ARG A 79 -10.39 7.64 4.94
CA ARG A 79 -9.17 7.53 4.10
C ARG A 79 -7.93 6.95 4.77
N SER A 80 -8.01 6.48 6.02
CA SER A 80 -6.92 5.71 6.63
C SER A 80 -6.45 4.54 5.76
N ILE A 81 -5.16 4.26 5.81
CA ILE A 81 -4.53 3.15 5.08
C ILE A 81 -3.92 2.18 6.09
N VAL A 82 -4.24 0.91 5.94
CA VAL A 82 -3.72 -0.18 6.78
C VAL A 82 -3.14 -1.29 5.91
N VAL A 83 -2.21 -2.08 6.46
CA VAL A 83 -1.65 -3.26 5.79
C VAL A 83 -1.86 -4.51 6.63
N GLY A 84 -2.47 -5.53 6.01
CA GLY A 84 -2.68 -6.84 6.60
C GLY A 84 -1.39 -7.62 6.84
N HIS A 85 -1.38 -8.45 7.89
CA HIS A 85 -0.20 -9.23 8.29
C HIS A 85 -0.12 -10.60 7.61
N ARG A 86 -1.11 -10.98 6.79
CA ARG A 86 -1.13 -12.29 6.14
C ARG A 86 -0.41 -12.27 4.80
N GLY A 87 0.45 -13.26 4.60
CA GLY A 87 1.18 -13.45 3.35
C GLY A 87 2.55 -12.78 3.34
N LYS A 88 3.33 -13.05 2.28
CA LYS A 88 4.70 -12.53 2.12
C LYS A 88 4.72 -11.03 1.80
N PHE A 89 3.66 -10.55 1.16
CA PHE A 89 3.42 -9.14 0.86
C PHE A 89 2.07 -8.81 1.49
N GLY A 90 2.05 -7.97 2.52
CA GLY A 90 0.80 -7.62 3.20
C GLY A 90 -0.15 -6.91 2.24
N THR A 91 -1.46 -7.19 2.35
CA THR A 91 -2.46 -6.50 1.52
C THR A 91 -2.76 -5.14 2.12
N ALA A 92 -2.60 -4.08 1.32
CA ALA A 92 -3.03 -2.74 1.71
C ALA A 92 -4.56 -2.61 1.60
N TYR A 93 -5.15 -1.87 2.53
CA TYR A 93 -6.57 -1.54 2.55
C TYR A 93 -6.72 -0.05 2.81
N GLN A 94 -7.63 0.60 2.07
CA GLN A 94 -8.02 1.98 2.33
C GLN A 94 -9.46 2.04 2.83
N LEU A 95 -9.71 2.87 3.84
CA LEU A 95 -11.06 3.17 4.30
C LEU A 95 -11.76 4.05 3.25
N THR A 96 -12.69 3.46 2.50
CA THR A 96 -13.29 4.10 1.31
C THR A 96 -14.58 4.85 1.59
N SER A 97 -15.38 4.41 2.57
CA SER A 97 -16.67 5.02 2.89
C SER A 97 -17.30 4.40 4.14
N TYR A 98 -18.31 5.09 4.66
CA TYR A 98 -19.27 4.57 5.62
C TYR A 98 -20.60 4.33 4.90
N VAL A 99 -21.27 3.18 5.10
CA VAL A 99 -22.54 2.86 4.43
C VAL A 99 -23.65 2.57 5.45
N GLY A 100 -24.83 3.20 5.27
CA GLY A 100 -26.08 2.83 5.95
C GLY A 100 -26.31 3.38 7.37
N PHE A 101 -27.42 2.95 7.99
CA PHE A 101 -28.05 3.52 9.19
C PHE A 101 -27.25 3.39 10.51
N ALA A 102 -26.03 2.88 10.45
CA ALA A 102 -25.12 2.79 11.60
C ALA A 102 -23.67 3.22 11.28
N GLN A 103 -23.42 3.83 10.10
CA GLN A 103 -22.08 4.18 9.63
C GLN A 103 -21.08 3.02 9.84
N THR A 104 -21.23 1.93 9.09
CA THR A 104 -20.23 0.85 9.13
C THR A 104 -19.04 1.20 8.23
N PRO A 105 -17.79 1.19 8.76
CA PRO A 105 -16.57 1.38 7.97
C PRO A 105 -16.40 0.31 6.90
N MET A 106 -16.06 0.74 5.68
CA MET A 106 -15.84 -0.16 4.54
C MET A 106 -14.44 0.01 3.95
N TRP A 107 -13.70 -1.09 3.93
CA TRP A 107 -12.32 -1.18 3.46
C TRP A 107 -12.27 -1.77 2.06
N ALA A 108 -11.46 -1.19 1.18
CA ALA A 108 -11.19 -1.76 -0.13
C ALA A 108 -9.69 -1.97 -0.34
N GLY A 109 -9.34 -3.08 -0.99
CA GLY A 109 -7.97 -3.35 -1.41
C GLY A 109 -7.65 -2.65 -2.73
N PRO A 110 -6.35 -2.42 -3.05
CA PRO A 110 -5.92 -1.70 -4.25
C PRO A 110 -6.35 -2.38 -5.56
N TYR A 111 -6.55 -3.69 -5.53
CA TYR A 111 -6.89 -4.50 -6.72
C TYR A 111 -8.38 -4.82 -6.85
N ASP A 112 -9.22 -4.43 -5.88
CA ASP A 112 -10.63 -4.84 -5.84
C ASP A 112 -11.49 -3.76 -5.18
N VAL A 113 -11.50 -2.56 -5.76
CA VAL A 113 -12.18 -1.35 -5.24
C VAL A 113 -13.70 -1.51 -5.12
N GLU A 114 -14.28 -2.44 -5.87
CA GLU A 114 -15.71 -2.77 -5.83
C GLU A 114 -16.04 -3.71 -4.67
N LYS A 115 -15.09 -4.57 -4.26
CA LYS A 115 -15.26 -5.46 -3.11
C LYS A 115 -14.86 -4.77 -1.82
N ARG A 116 -15.89 -4.25 -1.16
CA ARG A 116 -15.76 -3.66 0.16
C ARG A 116 -15.87 -4.72 1.25
N SER A 117 -14.93 -4.70 2.18
CA SER A 117 -14.89 -5.56 3.35
C SER A 117 -15.15 -4.72 4.61
N THR A 118 -15.91 -5.26 5.55
CA THR A 118 -16.03 -4.70 6.90
C THR A 118 -14.73 -4.85 7.68
N SER A 119 -14.52 -4.04 8.72
CA SER A 119 -13.34 -4.18 9.61
C SER A 119 -13.19 -5.58 10.19
N ARG A 120 -14.31 -6.25 10.49
CA ARG A 120 -14.32 -7.64 10.95
C ARG A 120 -13.75 -8.60 9.92
N GLU A 121 -14.20 -8.50 8.68
CA GLU A 121 -13.71 -9.35 7.58
C GLU A 121 -12.22 -9.11 7.30
N VAL A 122 -11.75 -7.86 7.39
CA VAL A 122 -10.33 -7.53 7.24
C VAL A 122 -9.51 -8.20 8.34
N ILE A 123 -9.88 -8.04 9.61
CA ILE A 123 -9.15 -8.63 10.73
C ILE A 123 -9.20 -10.17 10.71
N GLU A 124 -10.36 -10.78 10.43
CA GLU A 124 -10.49 -12.24 10.32
C GLU A 124 -9.66 -12.81 9.16
N ARG A 125 -9.55 -12.07 8.05
CA ARG A 125 -8.74 -12.48 6.90
C ARG A 125 -7.25 -12.35 7.18
N GLU A 126 -6.82 -11.23 7.74
CA GLU A 126 -5.42 -10.83 7.84
C GLU A 126 -4.76 -11.23 9.17
N GLY A 127 -5.55 -11.56 10.20
CA GLY A 127 -5.06 -11.86 11.55
C GLY A 127 -4.60 -10.63 12.34
N GLY A 128 -4.75 -9.44 11.76
CA GLY A 128 -4.27 -8.16 12.27
C GLY A 128 -3.81 -7.25 11.14
N VAL A 129 -3.78 -5.95 11.41
CA VAL A 129 -3.30 -4.93 10.48
C VAL A 129 -2.33 -3.97 11.16
N THR A 130 -1.47 -3.34 10.39
CA THR A 130 -0.66 -2.19 10.82
C THR A 130 -1.21 -0.94 10.17
N VAL A 131 -1.44 0.12 10.96
CA VAL A 131 -1.80 1.42 10.40
C VAL A 131 -0.59 2.04 9.73
N LEU A 132 -0.71 2.38 8.45
CA LEU A 132 0.33 3.05 7.69
C LEU A 132 0.10 4.56 7.63
N HIS A 133 -1.15 4.97 7.56
CA HIS A 133 -1.53 6.37 7.48
C HIS A 133 -2.86 6.61 8.17
N GLU A 134 -2.85 7.58 9.08
CA GLU A 134 -4.05 8.21 9.64
C GLU A 134 -4.06 9.65 9.11
N PRO A 135 -5.05 10.05 8.31
CA PRO A 135 -5.14 11.43 7.84
C PRO A 135 -5.36 12.38 9.01
N THR A 136 -4.66 13.51 8.94
CA THR A 136 -4.80 14.64 9.87
C THR A 136 -5.84 15.62 9.33
N GLU A 137 -6.31 16.55 10.17
CA GLU A 137 -7.25 17.61 9.74
C GLU A 137 -6.69 18.49 8.59
N GLU A 138 -5.38 18.50 8.38
CA GLU A 138 -4.71 19.25 7.30
C GLU A 138 -4.77 18.54 5.94
N ASP A 139 -4.99 17.22 5.90
CA ASP A 139 -5.06 16.40 4.66
C ASP A 139 -6.39 16.56 3.88
N GLY A 140 -7.23 17.52 4.30
CA GLY A 140 -8.58 17.77 3.80
C GLY A 140 -8.80 19.09 3.04
N GLN A 141 -7.75 19.88 2.78
CA GLN A 141 -7.82 21.10 1.94
C GLN A 141 -7.43 20.86 0.48
#